data_AF-A0A4V2SX94-F1
#
_entry.id   AF-A0A4V2SX94-F1
#
_cell.length_a   1.000
_cell.length_b   1.000
_cell.length_c   1.000
_cell.angle_alpha   90.00
_cell.angle_beta   90.00
_cell.angle_gamma   90.00
#
_symmetry.space_group_name_H-M   'P 1'
#
loop_
_entity.id
_entity.type
_entity.pdbx_description
1 polymer ?
#
loop_
_entity_poly.entity_id
_entity_poly.type
_entity_poly.pdbx_seq_one_letter_code
_entity_poly.pdbx_strand_id
1 'polypeptide(L)'
;MAVAVGVAGETSSRASRGRRRLDLNIRIDLDGTVPFRRTSDLRVPSGGGVYLLHDLRGVLYVGLSGDLRRRFLEHERQPANPLVAVARSSPVGPLSFSWIAVRDALRRSAVEAELIGALDPPCNRCTPAFPRPTAALVEKD
;
A
#
# COMPACT_ATOMS: atom_id res chain seq x y z
N MET A 1 -24.62 18.19 -47.02
CA MET A 1 -23.58 17.15 -46.79
C MET A 1 -23.15 17.29 -45.33
N ALA A 2 -23.58 16.36 -44.48
CA ALA A 2 -23.29 16.32 -43.05
C ALA A 2 -22.31 15.17 -42.79
N VAL A 3 -21.37 15.33 -41.85
CA VAL A 3 -21.16 14.43 -40.69
C VAL A 3 -20.35 15.20 -39.63
N ALA A 4 -20.95 15.39 -38.46
CA ALA A 4 -20.23 15.64 -37.22
C ALA A 4 -19.87 14.29 -36.59
N VAL A 5 -18.59 14.06 -36.28
CA VAL A 5 -18.14 12.86 -35.56
C VAL A 5 -17.98 13.22 -34.09
N GLY A 6 -18.91 12.70 -33.27
CA GLY A 6 -18.93 12.88 -31.83
C GLY A 6 -17.83 12.09 -31.12
N VAL A 7 -17.12 12.77 -30.22
CA VAL A 7 -16.28 12.13 -29.19
C VAL A 7 -17.14 11.99 -27.94
N ALA A 8 -17.93 10.92 -27.88
CA ALA A 8 -18.71 10.55 -26.71
C ALA A 8 -18.34 9.11 -26.32
N GLY A 9 -17.37 8.96 -25.42
CA GLY A 9 -16.96 7.62 -24.96
C GLY A 9 -16.13 7.56 -23.68
N GLU A 10 -15.33 8.57 -23.35
CA GLU A 10 -14.31 8.39 -22.28
C GLU A 10 -14.71 8.87 -20.88
N THR A 11 -15.80 9.62 -20.74
CA THR A 11 -16.18 10.22 -19.44
C THR A 11 -16.93 9.25 -18.51
N SER A 12 -17.59 8.24 -19.05
CA SER A 12 -18.50 7.35 -18.29
C SER A 12 -17.76 6.33 -17.39
N SER A 13 -16.56 5.89 -17.78
CA SER A 13 -15.76 4.87 -17.06
C SER A 13 -15.04 5.39 -15.82
N ARG A 14 -14.67 6.68 -15.79
CA ARG A 14 -14.02 7.30 -14.62
C ARG A 14 -15.03 7.65 -13.52
N ALA A 15 -16.20 8.16 -13.89
CA ALA A 15 -17.24 8.56 -12.95
C ALA A 15 -17.87 7.36 -12.20
N SER A 16 -18.04 6.23 -12.89
CA SER A 16 -18.58 4.98 -12.32
C SER A 16 -17.59 4.28 -11.37
N ARG A 17 -16.29 4.48 -11.56
CA ARG A 17 -15.23 3.98 -10.66
C ARG A 17 -15.12 4.80 -9.37
N GLY A 18 -15.39 6.10 -9.43
CA GLY A 18 -15.30 7.02 -8.29
C GLY A 18 -16.39 6.79 -7.23
N ARG A 19 -17.63 6.45 -7.65
CA ARG A 19 -18.75 6.25 -6.73
C ARG A 19 -18.58 5.02 -5.82
N ARG A 20 -18.06 3.89 -6.34
CA ARG A 20 -17.87 2.66 -5.55
C ARG A 20 -16.84 2.76 -4.43
N ARG A 21 -15.95 3.77 -4.44
CA ARG A 21 -14.91 3.93 -3.42
C ARG A 21 -15.38 4.60 -2.14
N LEU A 22 -16.45 5.39 -2.21
CA LEU A 22 -16.98 6.12 -1.05
C LEU A 22 -17.82 5.22 -0.12
N ASP A 23 -18.31 4.09 -0.63
CA ASP A 23 -19.09 3.10 0.12
C ASP A 23 -18.21 2.01 0.78
N LEU A 24 -16.90 2.06 0.56
CA LEU A 24 -15.95 1.15 1.19
C LEU A 24 -15.71 1.59 2.63
N ASN A 25 -16.56 1.09 3.53
CA ASN A 25 -16.37 1.19 4.98
C ASN A 25 -15.24 0.24 5.43
N ILE A 26 -14.05 0.40 4.85
CA ILE A 26 -12.87 -0.41 5.19
C ILE A 26 -12.39 0.09 6.55
N ARG A 27 -12.72 -0.68 7.60
CA ARG A 27 -12.11 -0.53 8.91
C ARG A 27 -10.82 -1.34 8.94
N ILE A 28 -9.70 -0.64 8.92
CA ILE A 28 -8.38 -1.24 9.14
C ILE A 28 -8.09 -1.13 10.63
N ASP A 29 -7.96 -2.27 11.30
CA ASP A 29 -7.50 -2.31 12.68
C ASP A 29 -5.96 -2.34 12.69
N LEU A 30 -5.36 -1.31 13.26
CA LEU A 30 -3.91 -1.10 13.24
C LEU A 30 -3.35 -1.42 14.63
N ASP A 31 -2.37 -2.32 14.70
CA ASP A 31 -1.69 -2.65 15.96
C ASP A 31 -0.79 -1.52 16.46
N GLY A 32 -0.40 -0.60 15.57
CA GLY A 32 0.33 0.58 15.97
C GLY A 32 0.59 1.57 14.84
N THR A 33 0.93 2.79 15.25
CA THR A 33 1.29 3.89 14.37
C THR A 33 2.37 4.73 15.02
N VAL A 34 3.38 5.13 14.25
CA VAL A 34 4.40 6.08 14.68
C VAL A 34 4.66 7.14 13.60
N PRO A 35 5.10 8.36 13.97
CA PRO A 35 5.65 9.28 12.99
C PRO A 35 6.85 8.65 12.28
N PHE A 36 6.93 8.76 10.95
CA PHE A 36 8.00 8.21 10.15
C PHE A 36 9.25 9.09 10.22
N ARG A 37 10.02 8.93 11.29
CA ARG A 37 11.29 9.61 11.57
C ARG A 37 12.21 8.70 12.35
N ARG A 38 13.52 8.95 12.26
CA ARG A 38 14.57 8.07 12.80
C ARG A 38 14.37 7.64 14.25
N THR A 39 13.92 8.52 15.14
CA THR A 39 13.74 8.23 16.58
C THR A 39 12.54 7.34 16.91
N SER A 40 11.68 7.04 15.93
CA SER A 40 10.46 6.27 16.14
C SER A 40 10.68 4.75 16.02
N ASP A 41 11.84 4.33 15.54
CA ASP A 41 12.19 2.92 15.28
C ASP A 41 12.04 2.03 16.53
N LEU A 42 12.40 2.55 17.71
CA LEU A 42 12.31 1.85 18.99
C LEU A 42 10.87 1.44 19.36
N ARG A 43 9.87 2.10 18.78
CA ARG A 43 8.44 1.80 19.00
C ARG A 43 7.88 0.84 17.95
N VAL A 44 8.65 0.49 16.92
CA VAL A 44 8.25 -0.46 15.89
C VAL A 44 8.64 -1.87 16.35
N PRO A 45 7.72 -2.85 16.32
CA PRO A 45 8.03 -4.21 16.73
C PRO A 45 9.03 -4.87 15.77
N SER A 46 9.99 -5.62 16.32
CA SER A 46 10.83 -6.54 15.55
C SER A 46 10.07 -7.86 15.39
N GLY A 47 9.27 -7.94 14.34
CA GLY A 47 8.42 -9.08 14.00
C GLY A 47 7.76 -8.90 12.65
N GLY A 48 7.16 -9.99 12.12
CA GLY A 48 6.49 -9.96 10.83
C GLY A 48 5.20 -9.14 10.85
N GLY A 49 4.92 -8.45 9.75
CA GLY A 49 3.62 -7.82 9.54
C GLY A 49 3.47 -7.15 8.18
N VAL A 50 2.36 -6.44 8.03
CA VAL A 50 2.07 -5.54 6.91
C VAL A 50 2.12 -4.11 7.43
N TYR A 51 2.76 -3.21 6.71
CA TYR A 51 2.91 -1.81 7.08
C TYR A 51 2.35 -0.88 6.01
N LEU A 52 1.98 0.32 6.45
CA LEU A 52 1.46 1.40 5.64
C LEU A 52 2.31 2.65 5.86
N LEU A 53 2.75 3.27 4.77
CA LEU A 53 3.25 4.64 4.78
C LEU A 53 2.12 5.56 4.32
N HIS A 54 1.80 6.56 5.13
CA HIS A 54 0.68 7.46 4.86
C HIS A 54 0.88 8.85 5.44
N ASP A 55 0.21 9.83 4.85
CA ASP A 55 0.13 11.20 5.35
C ASP A 55 -1.30 11.74 5.12
N LEU A 56 -1.49 13.06 5.14
CA LEU A 56 -2.82 13.66 4.96
C LEU A 56 -3.46 13.39 3.58
N ARG A 57 -2.70 12.87 2.60
CA ARG A 57 -3.23 12.42 1.30
C ARG A 57 -3.84 11.02 1.37
N GLY A 58 -3.67 10.32 2.50
CA GLY A 58 -4.06 8.92 2.68
C GLY A 58 -2.88 7.96 2.56
N VAL A 59 -3.17 6.69 2.29
CA VAL A 59 -2.16 5.63 2.21
C VAL A 59 -1.37 5.75 0.91
N LEU A 60 -0.07 5.98 1.03
CA LEU A 60 0.85 6.19 -0.07
C LEU A 60 1.48 4.88 -0.53
N TYR A 61 1.76 3.98 0.41
CA TYR A 61 2.40 2.70 0.15
C TYR A 61 1.96 1.65 1.18
N VAL A 62 1.77 0.42 0.73
CA VAL A 62 1.58 -0.76 1.59
C VAL A 62 2.69 -1.75 1.27
N GLY A 63 3.27 -2.38 2.29
CA GLY A 63 4.23 -3.45 2.07
C GLY A 63 4.18 -4.49 3.20
N LEU A 64 4.73 -5.68 2.95
CA LEU A 64 4.95 -6.69 3.98
C LEU A 64 6.43 -6.79 4.39
N SER A 65 6.68 -7.33 5.59
CA SER A 65 8.03 -7.65 6.05
C SER A 65 8.04 -8.81 7.05
N GLY A 66 9.14 -9.57 7.08
CA GLY A 66 9.48 -10.50 8.18
C GLY A 66 9.92 -9.81 9.46
N ASP A 67 10.36 -8.56 9.33
CA ASP A 67 10.78 -7.71 10.44
C ASP A 67 10.38 -6.26 10.11
N LEU A 68 9.34 -5.77 10.79
CA LEU A 68 8.79 -4.43 10.61
C LEU A 68 9.80 -3.34 10.99
N ARG A 69 10.55 -3.52 12.09
CA ARG A 69 11.56 -2.55 12.54
C ARG A 69 12.71 -2.44 11.55
N ARG A 70 13.23 -3.58 11.07
CA ARG A 70 14.25 -3.57 10.02
C ARG A 70 13.76 -2.85 8.77
N ARG A 71 12.53 -3.14 8.32
CA ARG A 71 11.95 -2.52 7.13
C ARG A 71 11.71 -1.02 7.30
N PHE A 72 11.30 -0.59 8.49
CA PHE A 72 11.20 0.83 8.84
C PHE A 72 12.55 1.54 8.64
N LEU A 73 13.63 0.98 9.19
CA LEU A 73 14.98 1.54 9.08
C LEU A 73 15.48 1.55 7.63
N GLU A 74 15.18 0.52 6.85
CA GLU A 74 15.52 0.48 5.42
C GLU A 74 14.85 1.63 4.65
N HIS A 75 13.55 1.85 4.85
CA HIS A 75 12.84 2.97 4.22
C HIS A 75 13.30 4.34 4.74
N GLU A 76 13.76 4.42 5.99
CA GLU A 76 14.27 5.67 6.58
C GLU A 76 15.64 6.05 5.98
N ARG A 77 16.55 5.08 5.85
CA ARG A 77 17.90 5.32 5.32
C ARG A 77 17.91 5.46 3.81
N GLN A 78 17.38 4.47 3.11
CA GLN A 78 17.46 4.38 1.65
C GLN A 78 16.26 3.60 1.11
N PRO A 79 15.16 4.30 0.76
CA PRO A 79 13.98 3.64 0.22
C PRO A 79 14.32 3.03 -1.13
N ALA A 80 14.16 1.71 -1.24
CA ALA A 80 14.35 0.98 -2.49
C ALA A 80 13.28 1.31 -3.54
N ASN A 81 12.11 1.80 -3.11
CA ASN A 81 11.03 2.20 -4.00
C ASN A 81 11.16 3.71 -4.34
N PRO A 82 11.40 4.08 -5.61
CA PRO A 82 11.55 5.48 -6.02
C PRO A 82 10.32 6.35 -5.71
N LEU A 83 9.10 5.80 -5.80
CA LEU A 83 7.89 6.55 -5.47
C LEU A 83 7.80 6.84 -3.97
N VAL A 84 8.23 5.90 -3.12
CA VAL A 84 8.34 6.15 -1.67
C VAL A 84 9.37 7.23 -1.39
N ALA A 85 10.50 7.23 -2.11
CA ALA A 85 11.52 8.28 -1.99
C ALA A 85 10.95 9.68 -2.31
N VAL A 86 10.19 9.80 -3.41
CA VAL A 86 9.52 11.04 -3.82
C VAL A 86 8.42 11.44 -2.84
N ALA A 87 7.60 10.50 -2.39
CA ALA A 87 6.54 10.77 -1.42
C ALA A 87 7.11 11.31 -0.10
N ARG A 88 8.28 10.82 0.31
CA ARG A 88 9.00 11.24 1.51
C ARG A 88 9.69 12.59 1.38
N SER A 89 10.16 12.98 0.19
CA SER A 89 10.82 14.28 -0.01
C SER A 89 9.83 15.45 -0.02
N SER A 90 8.54 15.17 -0.25
CA SER A 90 7.47 16.17 -0.21
C SER A 90 6.21 15.60 0.47
N PRO A 91 6.24 15.45 1.81
CA PRO A 91 5.10 14.96 2.58
C PRO A 91 4.06 16.06 2.75
N VAL A 92 2.78 15.69 2.77
CA VAL A 92 1.68 16.60 3.13
C VAL A 92 1.30 16.34 4.58
N GLY A 93 1.85 17.16 5.47
CA GLY A 93 1.77 16.94 6.92
C GLY A 93 2.71 15.84 7.40
N PRO A 94 2.48 15.28 8.61
CA PRO A 94 3.34 14.25 9.18
C PRO A 94 3.22 12.93 8.41
N LEU A 95 4.33 12.47 7.84
CA LEU A 95 4.42 11.12 7.31
C LEU A 95 4.43 10.13 8.47
N SER A 96 3.61 9.10 8.37
CA SER A 96 3.38 8.09 9.42
C SER A 96 3.66 6.69 8.90
N PHE A 97 4.05 5.82 9.83
CA PHE A 97 4.25 4.39 9.62
C PHE A 97 3.32 3.64 10.55
N SER A 98 2.34 2.96 9.97
CA SER A 98 1.39 2.11 10.68
C SER A 98 1.59 0.66 10.32
N TRP A 99 1.15 -0.27 11.16
CA TRP A 99 1.30 -1.70 10.89
C TRP A 99 0.17 -2.55 11.46
N ILE A 100 0.09 -3.76 10.90
CA ILE A 100 -0.65 -4.91 11.42
C ILE A 100 0.38 -6.04 11.60
N ALA A 101 0.58 -6.48 12.83
CA ALA A 101 1.46 -7.56 13.21
C ALA A 101 0.85 -8.90 12.80
N VAL A 102 1.52 -9.58 11.87
CA VAL A 102 1.06 -10.87 11.34
C VAL A 102 2.29 -11.75 11.19
N ARG A 103 2.39 -12.81 12.01
CA ARG A 103 3.58 -13.68 12.01
C ARG A 103 3.60 -14.61 10.79
N ASP A 104 2.44 -15.20 10.48
CA ASP A 104 2.31 -16.12 9.36
C ASP A 104 2.59 -15.42 8.01
N ALA A 105 3.36 -16.09 7.15
CA ALA A 105 3.81 -15.52 5.89
C ALA A 105 2.68 -15.47 4.85
N LEU A 106 1.87 -16.53 4.76
CA LEU A 106 0.77 -16.59 3.79
C LEU A 106 -0.31 -15.56 4.13
N ARG A 107 -0.69 -15.46 5.40
CA ARG A 107 -1.63 -14.46 5.89
C ARG A 107 -1.11 -13.04 5.70
N ARG A 108 0.19 -12.78 5.91
CA ARG A 108 0.79 -11.47 5.59
C ARG A 108 0.61 -11.09 4.14
N SER A 109 0.92 -12.01 3.22
CA SER A 109 0.75 -11.78 1.78
C SER A 109 -0.71 -11.54 1.41
N ALA A 110 -1.64 -12.27 2.02
CA ALA A 110 -3.08 -12.07 1.81
C ALA A 110 -3.54 -10.68 2.28
N VAL A 111 -3.14 -10.27 3.49
CA VAL A 111 -3.47 -8.95 4.05
C VAL A 111 -2.86 -7.82 3.22
N GLU A 112 -1.60 -7.96 2.77
CA GLU A 112 -0.97 -6.98 1.89
C GLU A 112 -1.75 -6.83 0.57
N ALA A 113 -2.08 -7.95 -0.09
CA ALA A 113 -2.80 -7.94 -1.35
C ALA A 113 -4.20 -7.33 -1.21
N GLU A 114 -4.91 -7.65 -0.13
CA GLU A 114 -6.22 -7.06 0.19
C GLU A 114 -6.13 -5.55 0.37
N LEU A 115 -5.19 -5.08 1.21
CA LEU A 115 -4.99 -3.65 1.46
C LEU A 115 -4.57 -2.89 0.19
N ILE A 116 -3.69 -3.46 -0.64
CA ILE A 116 -3.32 -2.86 -1.93
C ILE A 116 -4.53 -2.78 -2.85
N GLY A 117 -5.33 -3.85 -2.95
CA GLY A 117 -6.53 -3.88 -3.80
C GLY A 117 -7.60 -2.89 -3.35
N ALA A 118 -7.77 -2.74 -2.04
CA ALA A 118 -8.79 -1.90 -1.44
C ALA A 118 -8.41 -0.41 -1.45
N LEU A 119 -7.13 -0.10 -1.18
CA LEU A 119 -6.64 1.28 -1.03
C LEU A 119 -6.04 1.84 -2.33
N ASP A 120 -5.57 0.99 -3.24
CA ASP A 120 -4.85 1.35 -4.47
C ASP A 120 -3.78 2.45 -4.24
N PRO A 121 -2.83 2.19 -3.32
CA PRO A 121 -1.81 3.16 -2.95
C PRO A 121 -0.90 3.52 -4.14
N PRO A 122 -0.63 4.81 -4.38
CA PRO A 122 0.08 5.27 -5.57
C PRO A 122 1.49 4.68 -5.68
N CYS A 123 2.20 4.48 -4.56
CA CYS A 123 3.58 4.01 -4.58
C CYS A 123 3.71 2.49 -4.86
N ASN A 124 2.63 1.72 -4.79
CA ASN A 124 2.65 0.29 -5.14
C ASN A 124 2.60 0.03 -6.65
N ARG A 125 2.28 1.05 -7.45
CA ARG A 125 2.16 0.95 -8.92
C ARG A 125 3.50 0.81 -9.65
N CYS A 126 4.61 1.24 -9.04
CA CYS A 126 5.95 1.15 -9.62
C CYS A 126 6.79 -0.02 -9.08
N THR A 127 6.23 -0.86 -8.23
CA THR A 127 6.92 -2.10 -7.83
C THR A 127 6.77 -3.09 -8.99
N PRO A 128 7.85 -3.48 -9.70
CA PRO A 128 7.77 -4.67 -10.55
C PRO A 128 7.29 -5.79 -9.63
N ALA A 129 6.21 -6.46 -10.03
CA ALA A 129 5.56 -7.45 -9.20
C ALA A 129 6.62 -8.41 -8.65
N PHE A 130 6.85 -8.35 -7.33
CA PHE A 130 7.43 -9.49 -6.65
C PHE A 130 6.56 -10.67 -7.07
N PRO A 131 7.11 -11.77 -7.61
CA PRO A 131 6.29 -12.86 -8.09
C PRO A 131 5.35 -13.25 -6.95
N ARG A 132 4.06 -13.00 -7.17
CA ARG A 132 3.03 -13.47 -6.24
C ARG A 132 3.23 -14.98 -6.21
N PRO A 133 3.34 -15.63 -5.04
CA PRO A 133 3.18 -17.06 -5.01
C PRO A 133 1.81 -17.35 -5.60
N THR A 134 1.79 -17.76 -6.87
CA THR A 134 0.59 -18.20 -7.56
C THR A 134 0.12 -19.39 -6.76
N ALA A 135 -1.11 -19.34 -6.27
CA ALA A 135 -1.79 -20.53 -5.78
C ALA A 135 -2.00 -21.47 -6.98
N ALA A 136 -0.98 -22.27 -7.28
CA ALA A 136 -0.94 -23.42 -8.17
C ALA A 136 0.29 -24.20 -7.68
N LEU A 137 0.21 -25.41 -7.11
CA LEU A 137 -0.75 -26.49 -7.32
C LEU A 137 -0.97 -27.22 -6.00
N VAL A 138 -2.22 -27.28 -5.54
CA VAL A 138 -2.74 -28.52 -4.98
C VAL A 138 -3.10 -29.35 -6.21
N GLU A 139 -2.14 -30.14 -6.69
CA GLU A 139 -2.45 -31.31 -7.50
C GLU A 139 -2.18 -32.55 -6.66
N LYS A 140 -3.19 -33.41 -6.68
CA LYS A 140 -3.23 -34.74 -6.10
C LYS A 140 -2.07 -35.57 -6.63
N ASP A 141 -1.38 -36.30 -5.75
CA ASP A 141 -1.48 -37.76 -5.61
C ASP A 141 -0.73 -38.21 -4.35
#